data_AF-A0A327HNL1-F1
#
_entry.id   AF-A0A327HNL1-F1
#
_cell.length_a   1.000
_cell.length_b   1.000
_cell.length_c   1.000
_cell.angle_alpha   90.00
_cell.angle_beta   90.00
_cell.angle_gamma   90.00
#
_symmetry.space_group_name_H-M   'P 1'
#
loop_
_entity.id
_entity.type
_entity.pdbx_description
1 polymer ?
#
loop_
_entity_poly.entity_id
_entity_poly.type
_entity_poly.pdbx_seq_one_letter_code
_entity_poly.pdbx_strand_id
1 'polypeptide(L)'
;MSGMEGDNEIPRLNSHQLVAVDKALMEISRKQRSSIIPVELPMPNFWAAVGQLVTHLESELAETMRTEGPTAKAQLQTRKLGVTRTQVSDLTRLRLNAFTQHAILSNLLRAPEGDSMSEDIGPGMIEWERHDPSERAFYSGIGHLVDKYKHEVSLNSLLRSSWEAPPMAPETPSHTAPLTEFTVDEQRATPPEKKVAPPPQEQTNWEDPDYDEEDRIREMDAFPEMGTGAAPPAEPAPIQPVSDMRRILVLQDMSEPIVAEDGSEITLNAGDIENCPSIIADTLIAAGLAEAADL
;
A
#
# COMPACT_ATOMS: atom_id res chain seq x y z
N MET A 1 24.95 32.27 -9.08
CA MET A 1 24.74 32.82 -7.73
C MET A 1 25.30 31.80 -6.77
N SER A 2 26.41 32.16 -6.13
CA SER A 2 27.05 31.40 -5.06
C SER A 2 26.19 31.51 -3.81
N GLY A 3 25.92 30.39 -3.14
CA GLY A 3 25.04 30.34 -1.99
C GLY A 3 25.33 29.12 -1.13
N MET A 4 26.36 29.27 -0.28
CA MET A 4 26.43 28.70 1.08
C MET A 4 25.93 27.25 1.25
N GLU A 5 26.72 26.28 0.81
CA GLU A 5 26.84 25.03 1.56
C GLU A 5 27.64 25.36 2.82
N GLY A 6 26.93 25.88 3.83
CA GLY A 6 27.45 25.90 5.19
C GLY A 6 27.73 24.46 5.56
N ASP A 7 29.01 24.15 5.73
CA ASP A 7 29.51 22.91 6.32
C ASP A 7 28.85 22.79 7.69
N ASN A 8 27.68 22.15 7.71
CA ASN A 8 26.94 21.87 8.93
C ASN A 8 27.68 20.70 9.57
N GLU A 9 28.87 20.97 10.12
CA GLU A 9 29.73 19.97 10.73
C GLU A 9 28.94 19.28 11.84
N ILE A 10 28.46 18.08 11.52
CA ILE A 10 27.64 17.30 12.44
C ILE A 10 28.53 16.97 13.63
N PRO A 11 28.15 17.37 14.86
CA PRO A 11 29.01 17.20 16.02
C PRO A 11 29.47 15.75 16.17
N ARG A 12 30.76 15.56 16.45
CA ARG A 12 31.33 14.23 16.66
C ARG A 12 30.72 13.60 17.92
N LEU A 13 30.17 12.41 17.77
CA LEU A 13 29.52 11.70 18.86
C LEU A 13 30.54 11.11 19.83
N ASN A 14 30.21 11.18 21.13
CA ASN A 14 30.98 10.52 22.18
C ASN A 14 30.62 9.02 22.27
N SER A 15 31.43 8.22 22.97
CA SER A 15 31.24 6.77 23.07
C SER A 15 29.86 6.37 23.64
N HIS A 16 29.34 7.11 24.63
CA HIS A 16 28.01 6.85 25.18
C HIS A 16 26.89 7.15 24.16
N GLN A 17 27.03 8.24 23.40
CA GLN A 17 26.10 8.57 22.32
C GLN A 17 26.14 7.53 21.20
N LEU A 18 27.30 6.97 20.87
CA LEU A 18 27.42 5.89 19.87
C LEU A 18 26.66 4.63 20.31
N VAL A 19 26.72 4.26 21.59
CA VAL A 19 25.93 3.15 22.15
C VAL A 19 24.42 3.46 22.08
N ALA A 20 24.03 4.72 22.35
CA ALA A 20 22.64 5.13 22.22
C ALA A 20 22.14 5.05 20.75
N VAL A 21 22.98 5.43 19.78
CA VAL A 21 22.67 5.32 18.35
C VAL A 21 22.54 3.85 17.93
N ASP A 22 23.44 2.97 18.39
CA ASP A 22 23.37 1.51 18.13
C ASP A 22 22.04 0.93 18.63
N LYS A 23 21.65 1.28 19.86
CA LYS A 23 20.35 0.88 20.43
C LYS A 23 19.17 1.46 19.64
N ALA A 24 19.24 2.73 19.26
CA ALA A 24 18.20 3.40 18.49
C ALA A 24 18.02 2.77 17.10
N LEU A 25 19.11 2.39 16.44
CA LEU A 25 19.12 1.67 15.16
C LEU A 25 18.39 0.32 15.27
N MET A 26 18.69 -0.46 16.31
CA MET A 26 18.00 -1.73 16.56
C MET A 26 16.51 -1.52 16.84
N GLU A 27 16.17 -0.51 17.63
CA GLU A 27 14.78 -0.23 18.01
C GLU A 27 13.94 0.19 16.80
N ILE A 28 14.42 1.13 15.99
CA ILE A 28 13.70 1.57 14.80
C ILE A 28 13.62 0.47 13.74
N SER A 29 14.68 -0.33 13.56
CA SER A 29 14.65 -1.48 12.65
C SER A 29 13.56 -2.48 13.03
N ARG A 30 13.39 -2.74 14.33
CA ARG A 30 12.31 -3.59 14.83
C ARG A 30 10.93 -2.96 14.60
N LYS A 31 10.75 -1.67 14.93
CA LYS A 31 9.47 -0.96 14.76
C LYS A 31 9.05 -0.87 13.29
N GLN A 32 9.99 -0.57 12.40
CA GLN A 32 9.71 -0.47 10.97
C GLN A 32 9.33 -1.82 10.37
N ARG A 33 9.92 -2.93 10.82
CA ARG A 33 9.58 -4.28 10.34
C ARG A 33 8.11 -4.64 10.56
N SER A 34 7.51 -4.15 11.65
CA SER A 34 6.09 -4.36 11.96
C SER A 34 5.17 -3.28 11.38
N SER A 35 5.70 -2.25 10.74
CA SER A 35 4.94 -1.09 10.28
C SER A 35 4.98 -0.96 8.76
N ILE A 36 3.79 -0.83 8.17
CA ILE A 36 3.61 -0.54 6.75
C ILE A 36 3.83 0.97 6.48
N ILE A 37 3.64 1.81 7.50
CA ILE A 37 3.85 3.25 7.45
C ILE A 37 5.31 3.57 7.85
N PRO A 38 5.96 4.57 7.23
CA PRO A 38 7.27 5.04 7.66
C PRO A 38 7.28 5.44 9.14
N VAL A 39 8.13 4.79 9.93
CA VAL A 39 8.30 5.08 11.36
C VAL A 39 9.19 6.30 11.53
N GLU A 40 8.89 7.17 12.47
CA GLU A 40 9.69 8.37 12.74
C GLU A 40 11.12 8.03 13.18
N LEU A 41 12.07 8.91 12.82
CA LEU A 41 13.45 8.78 13.27
C LEU A 41 13.55 9.16 14.76
N PRO A 42 14.38 8.45 15.55
CA PRO A 42 14.49 8.67 16.99
C PRO A 42 15.24 9.96 17.35
N MET A 43 16.00 10.52 16.40
CA MET A 43 16.83 11.70 16.59
C MET A 43 17.07 12.42 15.26
N PRO A 44 17.33 13.75 15.27
CA PRO A 44 17.74 14.46 14.08
C PRO A 44 19.11 13.96 13.59
N ASN A 45 19.36 14.07 12.29
CA ASN A 45 20.60 13.62 11.64
C ASN A 45 20.94 12.14 11.90
N PHE A 46 19.91 11.30 12.08
CA PHE A 46 20.07 9.88 12.44
C PHE A 46 21.02 9.13 11.50
N TRP A 47 20.89 9.32 10.18
CA TRP A 47 21.76 8.63 9.21
C TRP A 47 23.22 9.04 9.32
N ALA A 48 23.50 10.31 9.61
CA ALA A 48 24.86 10.76 9.86
C ALA A 48 25.42 10.22 11.18
N ALA A 49 24.59 10.14 12.23
CA ALA A 49 24.95 9.53 13.50
C ALA A 49 25.30 8.03 13.35
N VAL A 50 24.50 7.30 12.55
CA VAL A 50 24.77 5.91 12.16
C VAL A 50 26.07 5.81 11.35
N GLY A 51 26.33 6.75 10.44
CA GLY A 51 27.60 6.84 9.72
C GLY A 51 28.80 6.96 10.68
N GLN A 52 28.72 7.86 11.67
CA GLN A 52 29.76 7.99 12.69
C GLN A 52 29.94 6.71 13.53
N LEU A 53 28.86 5.99 13.85
CA LEU A 53 28.94 4.68 14.52
C LEU A 53 29.68 3.64 13.69
N VAL A 54 29.35 3.52 12.40
CA VAL A 54 30.02 2.57 11.50
C VAL A 54 31.51 2.90 11.37
N THR A 55 31.86 4.16 11.14
CA THR A 55 33.26 4.60 11.07
C THR A 55 34.00 4.40 12.39
N HIS A 56 33.34 4.60 13.54
CA HIS A 56 33.93 4.30 14.84
C HIS A 56 34.26 2.81 14.99
N LEU A 57 33.31 1.93 14.68
CA LEU A 57 33.51 0.48 14.75
C LEU A 57 34.61 -0.01 13.79
N GLU A 58 34.69 0.59 12.59
CA GLU A 58 35.78 0.33 11.63
C GLU A 58 37.14 0.75 12.19
N SER A 59 37.22 1.95 12.78
CA SER A 59 38.47 2.45 13.38
C SER A 59 38.91 1.62 14.58
N GLU A 60 37.97 1.18 15.42
CA GLU A 60 38.24 0.33 16.57
C GLU A 60 38.76 -1.06 16.13
N LEU A 61 38.14 -1.64 15.11
CA LEU A 61 38.60 -2.89 14.50
C LEU A 61 39.98 -2.73 13.85
N ALA A 62 40.23 -1.63 13.14
CA ALA A 62 41.52 -1.39 12.49
C ALA A 62 42.64 -1.24 13.53
N GLU A 63 42.39 -0.54 14.63
CA GLU A 63 43.37 -0.40 15.71
C GLU A 63 43.63 -1.74 16.42
N THR A 64 42.61 -2.55 16.73
CA THR A 64 42.85 -3.87 17.32
C THR A 64 43.59 -4.81 16.39
N MET A 65 43.28 -4.79 15.09
CA MET A 65 44.04 -5.55 14.10
C MET A 65 45.50 -5.08 14.00
N ARG A 66 45.77 -3.78 14.17
CA ARG A 66 47.14 -3.24 14.15
C ARG A 66 47.93 -3.58 15.42
N THR A 67 47.30 -3.52 16.59
CA THR A 67 47.99 -3.70 17.88
C THR A 67 48.09 -5.15 18.33
N GLU A 68 47.01 -5.92 18.14
CA GLU A 68 46.87 -7.29 18.67
C GLU A 68 46.86 -8.36 17.55
N GLY A 69 46.63 -7.97 16.30
CA GLY A 69 46.48 -8.90 15.17
C GLY A 69 45.11 -9.59 15.14
N PRO A 70 44.97 -10.72 14.44
CA PRO A 70 43.70 -11.44 14.31
C PRO A 70 43.37 -12.21 15.61
N THR A 71 42.88 -11.50 16.63
CA THR A 71 42.45 -12.07 17.91
C THR A 71 40.94 -12.37 17.95
N ALA A 72 40.49 -13.10 18.97
CA ALA A 72 39.06 -13.33 19.22
C ALA A 72 38.28 -12.01 19.37
N LYS A 73 38.90 -10.97 19.94
CA LYS A 73 38.35 -9.62 20.07
C LYS A 73 38.13 -8.98 18.69
N ALA A 74 39.11 -9.05 17.79
CA ALA A 74 38.98 -8.55 16.42
C ALA A 74 37.89 -9.32 15.63
N GLN A 75 37.74 -10.62 15.87
CA GLN A 75 36.66 -11.43 15.28
C GLN A 75 35.28 -10.99 15.77
N LEU A 76 35.12 -10.71 17.07
CA LEU A 76 33.86 -10.19 17.62
C LEU A 76 33.54 -8.80 17.09
N GLN A 77 34.52 -7.90 16.99
CA GLN A 77 34.35 -6.57 16.39
C GLN A 77 33.97 -6.65 14.91
N THR A 78 34.59 -7.56 14.15
CA THR A 78 34.22 -7.85 12.75
C THR A 78 32.75 -8.28 12.65
N ARG A 79 32.31 -9.22 13.50
CA ARG A 79 30.90 -9.66 13.54
C ARG A 79 29.96 -8.51 13.89
N LYS A 80 30.29 -7.71 14.92
CA LYS A 80 29.47 -6.57 15.33
C LYS A 80 29.31 -5.54 14.20
N LEU A 81 30.40 -5.19 13.53
CA LEU A 81 30.39 -4.29 12.38
C LEU A 81 29.53 -4.86 11.23
N GLY A 82 29.66 -6.15 10.94
CA GLY A 82 28.83 -6.85 9.96
C GLY A 82 27.34 -6.76 10.29
N VAL A 83 26.96 -7.11 11.52
CA VAL A 83 25.56 -7.02 12.00
C VAL A 83 25.02 -5.59 11.88
N THR A 84 25.81 -4.59 12.28
CA THR A 84 25.42 -3.18 12.20
C THR A 84 25.15 -2.77 10.76
N ARG A 85 26.02 -3.13 9.81
CA ARG A 85 25.84 -2.85 8.38
C ARG A 85 24.60 -3.54 7.81
N THR A 86 24.34 -4.79 8.20
CA THR A 86 23.10 -5.49 7.81
C THR A 86 21.86 -4.77 8.34
N GLN A 87 21.86 -4.33 9.60
CA GLN A 87 20.75 -3.57 10.18
C GLN A 87 20.49 -2.26 9.45
N VAL A 88 21.56 -1.53 9.06
CA VAL A 88 21.44 -0.32 8.23
C VAL A 88 20.79 -0.63 6.89
N SER A 89 21.30 -1.65 6.16
CA SER A 89 20.74 -2.05 4.87
C SER A 89 19.28 -2.48 4.97
N ASP A 90 18.96 -3.29 5.98
CA ASP A 90 17.59 -3.77 6.22
C ASP A 90 16.64 -2.62 6.56
N LEU A 91 17.05 -1.71 7.44
CA LEU A 91 16.25 -0.54 7.79
C LEU A 91 16.01 0.33 6.56
N THR A 92 17.04 0.65 5.78
CA THR A 92 16.89 1.45 4.56
C THR A 92 15.90 0.79 3.59
N ARG A 93 16.02 -0.51 3.34
CA ARG A 93 15.09 -1.24 2.48
C ARG A 93 13.65 -1.18 2.99
N LEU A 94 13.44 -1.43 4.28
CA LEU A 94 12.11 -1.40 4.90
C LEU A 94 11.49 0.00 4.80
N ARG A 95 12.28 1.04 5.07
CA ARG A 95 11.82 2.42 5.00
C ARG A 95 11.47 2.84 3.57
N LEU A 96 12.33 2.55 2.60
CA LEU A 96 12.05 2.86 1.19
C LEU A 96 10.77 2.18 0.70
N ASN A 97 10.54 0.94 1.11
CA ASN A 97 9.30 0.22 0.80
C ASN A 97 8.08 0.92 1.42
N ALA A 98 8.14 1.20 2.73
CA ALA A 98 7.07 1.90 3.43
C ALA A 98 6.75 3.28 2.81
N PHE A 99 7.77 4.07 2.47
CA PHE A 99 7.57 5.36 1.78
C PHE A 99 6.96 5.20 0.40
N THR A 100 7.38 4.18 -0.34
CA THR A 100 6.84 3.91 -1.69
C THR A 100 5.37 3.55 -1.62
N GLN A 101 5.01 2.61 -0.75
CA GLN A 101 3.62 2.19 -0.55
C GLN A 101 2.77 3.39 -0.10
N HIS A 102 3.25 4.15 0.88
CA HIS A 102 2.56 5.34 1.36
C HIS A 102 2.37 6.39 0.26
N ALA A 103 3.41 6.70 -0.51
CA ALA A 103 3.36 7.68 -1.59
C ALA A 103 2.37 7.28 -2.69
N ILE A 104 2.38 6.01 -3.09
CA ILE A 104 1.46 5.50 -4.11
C ILE A 104 0.02 5.59 -3.62
N LEU A 105 -0.27 5.05 -2.43
CA LEU A 105 -1.64 5.03 -1.89
C LEU A 105 -2.18 6.44 -1.66
N SER A 106 -1.39 7.34 -1.06
CA SER A 106 -1.79 8.74 -0.87
C SER A 106 -2.05 9.48 -2.19
N ASN A 107 -1.27 9.22 -3.25
CA ASN A 107 -1.50 9.85 -4.55
C ASN A 107 -2.67 9.24 -5.34
N LEU A 108 -2.99 7.96 -5.12
CA LEU A 108 -4.15 7.32 -5.74
C LEU A 108 -5.46 7.78 -5.10
N LEU A 109 -5.47 7.94 -3.76
CA LEU A 109 -6.63 8.44 -3.02
C LEU A 109 -6.85 9.94 -3.21
N ARG A 110 -5.84 10.70 -3.63
CA ARG A 110 -5.98 12.12 -3.98
C ARG A 110 -6.86 12.29 -5.22
N ALA A 111 -8.11 12.73 -5.00
CA ALA A 111 -9.06 13.08 -6.05
C ALA A 111 -8.52 14.21 -6.96
N PRO A 112 -8.84 14.21 -8.26
CA PRO A 112 -8.35 15.20 -9.22
C PRO A 112 -8.92 16.62 -9.02
N GLU A 113 -10.04 16.76 -8.32
CA GLU A 113 -10.75 18.04 -8.12
C GLU A 113 -10.90 18.35 -6.64
N GLY A 114 -9.80 18.70 -5.96
CA GLY A 114 -9.78 19.54 -4.75
C GLY A 114 -10.71 19.18 -3.58
N ASP A 115 -11.29 17.98 -3.55
CA ASP A 115 -12.25 17.62 -2.52
C ASP A 115 -11.51 17.24 -1.24
N SER A 116 -11.35 18.27 -0.41
CA SER A 116 -10.70 18.29 0.91
C SER A 116 -11.27 17.27 1.91
N MET A 117 -12.31 16.51 1.55
CA MET A 117 -12.95 15.50 2.38
C MET A 117 -12.22 14.14 2.39
N SER A 118 -11.14 13.99 1.62
CA SER A 118 -10.41 12.73 1.49
C SER A 118 -9.17 12.58 2.40
N GLU A 119 -8.97 13.46 3.38
CA GLU A 119 -7.88 13.31 4.37
C GLU A 119 -8.15 12.19 5.40
N ASP A 120 -9.41 11.83 5.66
CA ASP A 120 -9.78 10.90 6.75
C ASP A 120 -9.74 9.41 6.35
N ILE A 121 -9.67 9.11 5.04
CA ILE A 121 -9.64 7.74 4.49
C ILE A 121 -8.22 7.37 4.02
N GLY A 122 -7.30 8.33 3.97
CA GLY A 122 -5.93 8.15 3.51
C GLY A 122 -4.98 7.60 4.56
N PRO A 123 -3.83 7.01 4.14
CA PRO A 123 -2.73 6.79 5.07
C PRO A 123 -2.32 8.14 5.68
N GLY A 124 -2.26 8.21 7.02
CA GLY A 124 -2.15 9.46 7.77
C GLY A 124 -0.99 10.35 7.33
N MET A 125 -1.10 11.66 7.59
CA MET A 125 -0.09 12.64 7.18
C MET A 125 1.30 12.35 7.77
N ILE A 126 2.34 12.40 6.94
CA ILE A 126 3.74 12.22 7.38
C ILE A 126 4.25 13.49 8.07
N GLU A 127 4.68 13.37 9.32
CA GLU A 127 5.39 14.45 10.02
C GLU A 127 6.85 14.54 9.54
N TRP A 128 7.10 15.46 8.60
CA TRP A 128 8.42 15.61 7.96
C TRP A 128 9.52 16.14 8.88
N GLU A 129 9.18 16.78 10.00
CA GLU A 129 10.19 17.28 10.96
C GLU A 129 10.99 16.14 11.62
N ARG A 130 10.41 14.94 11.65
CA ARG A 130 10.99 13.73 12.26
C ARG A 130 11.62 12.78 11.25
N HIS A 131 11.76 13.23 10.01
CA HIS A 131 12.24 12.45 8.89
C HIS A 131 13.44 13.12 8.24
N ASP A 132 14.21 12.35 7.47
CA ASP A 132 15.39 12.90 6.80
C ASP A 132 15.00 13.70 5.54
N PRO A 133 15.65 14.84 5.25
CA PRO A 133 15.39 15.60 4.03
C PRO A 133 15.55 14.78 2.74
N SER A 134 16.47 13.82 2.72
CA SER A 134 16.65 12.92 1.57
C SER A 134 15.47 11.95 1.38
N GLU A 135 14.87 11.48 2.48
CA GLU A 135 13.67 10.63 2.46
C GLU A 135 12.46 11.41 1.92
N ARG A 136 12.34 12.69 2.30
CA ARG A 136 11.32 13.59 1.75
C ARG A 136 11.49 13.79 0.25
N ALA A 137 12.72 14.01 -0.22
CA ALA A 137 13.01 14.17 -1.63
C ALA A 137 12.65 12.90 -2.42
N PHE A 138 13.00 11.71 -1.89
CA PHE A 138 12.61 10.42 -2.45
C PHE A 138 11.08 10.27 -2.53
N TYR A 139 10.37 10.53 -1.44
CA TYR A 139 8.91 10.46 -1.37
C TYR A 139 8.22 11.38 -2.40
N SER A 140 8.65 12.64 -2.49
CA SER A 140 8.14 13.58 -3.50
C SER A 140 8.41 13.12 -4.92
N GLY A 141 9.57 12.50 -5.17
CA GLY A 141 9.90 11.93 -6.47
C GLY A 141 8.94 10.81 -6.89
N ILE A 142 8.55 9.94 -5.96
CA ILE A 142 7.55 8.90 -6.22
C ILE A 142 6.19 9.51 -6.55
N GLY A 143 5.76 10.55 -5.83
CA GLY A 143 4.52 11.26 -6.14
C GLY A 143 4.47 11.75 -7.59
N HIS A 144 5.56 12.37 -8.07
CA HIS A 144 5.65 12.81 -9.47
C HIS A 144 5.63 11.64 -10.47
N LEU A 145 6.24 10.51 -10.15
CA LEU A 145 6.20 9.31 -10.99
C LEU A 145 4.79 8.71 -11.06
N VAL A 146 4.07 8.70 -9.95
CA VAL A 146 2.68 8.25 -9.88
C VAL A 146 1.79 9.19 -10.69
N ASP A 147 1.92 10.51 -10.51
CA ASP A 147 1.16 11.48 -11.30
C ASP A 147 1.46 11.31 -12.79
N LYS A 148 2.73 11.16 -13.18
CA LYS A 148 3.10 10.88 -14.58
C LYS A 148 2.40 9.63 -15.11
N TYR A 149 2.44 8.53 -14.35
CA TYR A 149 1.75 7.29 -14.73
C TYR A 149 0.24 7.50 -14.90
N LYS A 150 -0.41 8.19 -13.95
CA LYS A 150 -1.86 8.53 -14.01
C LYS A 150 -2.21 9.26 -15.31
N HIS A 151 -1.36 10.18 -15.76
CA HIS A 151 -1.56 10.90 -17.02
C HIS A 151 -1.35 10.00 -18.24
N GLU A 152 -0.27 9.21 -18.28
CA GLU A 152 0.05 8.33 -19.41
C GLU A 152 -1.04 7.28 -19.67
N VAL A 153 -1.65 6.74 -18.62
CA VAL A 153 -2.76 5.78 -18.74
C VAL A 153 -4.14 6.44 -18.77
N SER A 154 -4.21 7.77 -18.71
CA SER A 154 -5.46 8.53 -18.60
C SER A 154 -6.37 7.99 -17.49
N LEU A 155 -5.81 7.72 -16.30
CA LEU A 155 -6.48 7.03 -15.20
C LEU A 155 -7.82 7.66 -14.83
N ASN A 156 -7.88 9.00 -14.77
CA ASN A 156 -9.11 9.71 -14.45
C ASN A 156 -10.22 9.46 -15.48
N SER A 157 -9.89 9.28 -16.76
CA SER A 157 -10.87 8.95 -17.80
C SER A 157 -11.33 7.50 -17.72
N LEU A 158 -10.49 6.59 -17.22
CA LEU A 158 -10.87 5.20 -16.97
C LEU A 158 -11.79 5.08 -15.74
N LEU A 159 -11.56 5.90 -14.71
CA LEU A 159 -12.33 5.89 -13.48
C LEU A 159 -13.60 6.73 -13.56
N ARG A 160 -13.59 7.85 -14.32
CA ARG A 160 -14.80 8.63 -14.61
C ARG A 160 -15.68 7.81 -15.54
N SER A 161 -16.79 7.35 -15.01
CA SER A 161 -17.73 6.60 -15.80
C SER A 161 -18.38 7.52 -16.85
N SER A 162 -18.29 7.12 -18.12
CA SER A 162 -18.73 7.90 -19.30
C SER A 162 -20.23 8.28 -19.29
N TRP A 163 -21.02 7.83 -18.32
CA TRP A 163 -22.47 8.02 -18.25
C TRP A 163 -22.91 9.17 -17.34
N GLU A 164 -22.01 9.75 -16.54
CA GLU A 164 -22.39 10.75 -15.51
C GLU A 164 -22.02 12.19 -15.88
N ALA A 165 -21.30 12.40 -16.99
CA ALA A 165 -21.15 13.72 -17.57
C ALA A 165 -22.34 13.99 -18.52
N PRO A 166 -23.31 14.87 -18.17
CA PRO A 166 -24.18 15.42 -19.20
C PRO A 166 -23.27 16.00 -20.29
N PRO A 167 -23.56 15.75 -21.58
CA PRO A 167 -22.73 16.28 -22.65
C PRO A 167 -22.55 17.77 -22.41
N MET A 168 -21.30 18.23 -22.25
CA MET A 168 -21.02 19.66 -22.17
C MET A 168 -21.74 20.29 -23.34
N ALA A 169 -22.75 21.12 -23.03
CA ALA A 169 -23.49 21.83 -24.06
C ALA A 169 -22.43 22.54 -24.91
N PRO A 170 -22.42 22.35 -26.25
CA PRO A 170 -21.45 23.04 -27.07
C PRO A 170 -21.58 24.53 -26.73
N GLU A 171 -20.46 25.17 -26.36
CA GLU A 171 -20.40 26.61 -26.21
C GLU A 171 -20.67 27.19 -27.59
N THR A 172 -21.95 27.37 -27.92
CA THR A 172 -22.33 28.17 -29.08
C THR A 172 -21.83 29.57 -28.77
N PRO A 173 -20.87 30.11 -29.54
CA PRO A 173 -20.45 31.47 -29.32
C PRO A 173 -21.70 32.35 -29.43
N SER A 174 -21.89 33.20 -28.42
CA SER A 174 -23.01 34.12 -28.25
C SER A 174 -23.09 35.12 -29.42
N HIS A 175 -23.50 34.65 -30.59
CA HIS A 175 -23.71 35.45 -31.80
C HIS A 175 -25.14 35.35 -32.34
N THR A 176 -26.06 34.70 -31.63
CA THR A 176 -27.48 34.79 -31.93
C THR A 176 -28.05 36.09 -31.35
N ALA A 177 -27.71 37.21 -32.00
CA ALA A 177 -28.47 38.44 -31.84
C ALA A 177 -29.93 38.14 -32.22
N PRO A 178 -30.93 38.47 -31.37
CA PRO A 178 -32.32 38.21 -31.69
C PRO A 178 -32.74 39.00 -32.94
N LEU A 179 -33.66 38.40 -33.72
CA LEU A 179 -34.15 38.85 -35.03
C LEU A 179 -34.85 40.23 -35.05
N THR A 180 -34.75 41.01 -33.96
CA THR A 180 -35.28 42.36 -33.78
C THR A 180 -34.34 43.47 -34.26
N GLU A 181 -33.10 43.15 -34.64
CA GLU A 181 -32.11 44.15 -35.11
C GLU A 181 -32.29 44.57 -36.57
N PHE A 182 -33.15 43.89 -37.35
CA PHE A 182 -33.29 44.13 -38.79
C PHE A 182 -34.54 44.89 -39.25
N THR A 183 -35.28 45.55 -38.36
CA THR A 183 -36.41 46.41 -38.77
C THR A 183 -36.16 47.87 -38.44
N VAL A 184 -35.89 48.65 -39.49
CA VAL A 184 -35.83 50.13 -39.46
C VAL A 184 -37.27 50.67 -39.44
N ASP A 185 -37.63 51.16 -38.26
CA ASP A 185 -38.67 52.12 -37.90
C ASP A 185 -40.19 51.84 -38.02
N GLU A 186 -40.81 52.14 -36.87
CA GLU A 186 -42.09 52.82 -36.62
C GLU A 186 -43.42 52.03 -36.46
N GLN A 187 -44.09 52.36 -35.34
CA GLN A 187 -45.41 51.95 -34.84
C GLN A 187 -45.62 50.50 -34.36
N ARG A 188 -45.52 50.29 -33.04
CA ARG A 188 -46.69 50.23 -32.11
C ARG A 188 -46.27 49.57 -30.80
N ALA A 189 -46.51 50.28 -29.69
CA ALA A 189 -46.40 49.72 -28.36
C ALA A 189 -47.31 48.49 -28.18
N THR A 190 -46.73 47.36 -27.80
CA THR A 190 -47.39 46.28 -27.07
C THR A 190 -46.51 45.91 -25.86
N PRO A 191 -47.09 45.51 -24.71
CA PRO A 191 -46.35 45.32 -23.47
C PRO A 191 -45.32 44.20 -23.62
N PRO A 192 -44.27 44.17 -22.79
CA PRO A 192 -43.29 43.09 -22.83
C PRO A 192 -44.03 41.76 -22.64
N GLU A 193 -43.94 40.89 -23.64
CA GLU A 193 -44.31 39.49 -23.47
C GLU A 193 -43.54 38.98 -22.26
N LYS A 194 -44.30 38.55 -21.25
CA LYS A 194 -43.78 37.82 -20.10
C LYS A 194 -42.82 36.78 -20.66
N LYS A 195 -41.57 36.79 -20.19
CA LYS A 195 -40.74 35.59 -20.18
C LYS A 195 -41.64 34.48 -19.64
N VAL A 196 -42.09 33.60 -20.52
CA VAL A 196 -42.67 32.34 -20.10
C VAL A 196 -41.46 31.63 -19.53
N ALA A 197 -41.35 31.69 -18.21
CA ALA A 197 -40.48 30.79 -17.48
C ALA A 197 -40.77 29.40 -18.05
N PRO A 198 -39.76 28.53 -18.23
CA PRO A 198 -40.03 27.11 -18.37
C PRO A 198 -41.07 26.76 -17.30
N PRO A 199 -42.10 25.94 -17.60
CA PRO A 199 -42.98 25.45 -16.53
C PRO A 199 -42.04 25.04 -15.40
N PRO A 200 -42.28 25.46 -14.14
CA PRO A 200 -41.47 25.00 -13.04
C PRO A 200 -41.33 23.52 -13.28
N GLN A 201 -40.09 23.04 -13.52
CA GLN A 201 -39.87 21.61 -13.46
C GLN A 201 -40.51 21.28 -12.13
N GLU A 202 -41.58 20.48 -12.15
CA GLU A 202 -42.11 19.93 -10.93
C GLU A 202 -40.86 19.44 -10.25
N GLN A 203 -40.50 20.10 -9.15
CA GLN A 203 -39.54 19.53 -8.24
C GLN A 203 -40.29 18.29 -7.82
N THR A 204 -40.08 17.21 -8.59
CA THR A 204 -40.36 15.87 -8.15
C THR A 204 -39.45 15.80 -6.95
N ASN A 205 -40.04 16.17 -5.81
CA ASN A 205 -39.44 15.99 -4.52
C ASN A 205 -39.08 14.52 -4.57
N TRP A 206 -37.78 14.23 -4.70
CA TRP A 206 -37.32 12.86 -4.65
C TRP A 206 -37.72 12.42 -3.25
N GLU A 207 -38.87 11.75 -3.17
CA GLU A 207 -39.29 11.04 -1.98
C GLU A 207 -38.30 9.90 -1.91
N ASP A 208 -37.36 10.06 -0.98
CA ASP A 208 -36.42 9.02 -0.63
C ASP A 208 -37.23 7.75 -0.39
N PRO A 209 -37.06 6.71 -1.23
CA PRO A 209 -37.79 5.47 -1.01
C PRO A 209 -37.38 4.94 0.37
N ASP A 210 -38.36 4.70 1.25
CA ASP A 210 -38.10 4.15 2.59
C ASP A 210 -37.32 2.82 2.56
N TYR A 211 -37.27 2.18 1.38
CA TYR A 211 -36.49 0.99 1.06
C TYR A 211 -35.44 1.35 0.01
N ASP A 212 -34.18 1.44 0.44
CA ASP A 212 -33.07 1.59 -0.49
C ASP A 212 -32.75 0.25 -1.18
N GLU A 213 -31.83 0.29 -2.14
CA GLU A 213 -31.40 -0.93 -2.85
C GLU A 213 -30.76 -1.95 -1.89
N GLU A 214 -30.18 -1.49 -0.78
CA GLU A 214 -29.56 -2.33 0.24
C GLU A 214 -30.60 -3.12 1.06
N ASP A 215 -31.73 -2.50 1.39
CA ASP A 215 -32.87 -3.15 2.04
C ASP A 215 -33.47 -4.24 1.15
N ARG A 216 -33.60 -3.98 -0.16
CA ARG A 216 -34.07 -4.97 -1.13
C ARG A 216 -33.13 -6.17 -1.22
N ILE A 217 -31.82 -5.94 -1.17
CA ILE A 217 -30.82 -7.01 -1.18
C ILE A 217 -30.87 -7.81 0.12
N ARG A 218 -31.03 -7.15 1.29
CA ARG A 218 -31.22 -7.86 2.59
C ARG A 218 -32.48 -8.72 2.62
N GLU A 219 -33.57 -8.28 2.00
CA GLU A 219 -34.81 -9.07 1.90
C GLU A 219 -34.67 -10.27 0.94
N MET A 220 -33.84 -10.13 -0.10
CA MET A 220 -33.55 -11.21 -1.06
C MET A 220 -32.55 -12.23 -0.51
N ASP A 221 -31.59 -11.78 0.31
CA ASP A 221 -30.62 -12.62 1.02
C ASP A 221 -31.19 -13.25 2.30
N ALA A 222 -32.36 -12.80 2.76
CA ALA A 222 -33.15 -13.47 3.77
C ALA A 222 -33.71 -14.78 3.18
N PHE A 223 -32.86 -15.81 3.18
CA PHE A 223 -33.21 -17.18 2.86
C PHE A 223 -34.52 -17.57 3.59
N PRO A 224 -35.49 -18.20 2.90
CA PRO A 224 -36.75 -18.59 3.53
C PRO A 224 -36.47 -19.47 4.76
N GLU A 225 -37.04 -19.08 5.91
CA GLU A 225 -37.00 -19.85 7.16
C GLU A 225 -37.45 -21.30 6.91
N MET A 226 -36.48 -22.20 6.77
CA MET A 226 -36.72 -23.61 7.00
C MET A 226 -36.77 -23.81 8.52
N GLY A 227 -37.99 -23.99 9.02
CA GLY A 227 -38.29 -24.02 10.44
C GLY A 227 -37.44 -24.98 11.26
N THR A 228 -37.07 -24.48 12.45
CA THR A 228 -36.97 -25.20 13.73
C THR A 228 -36.20 -26.52 13.77
N GLY A 229 -35.06 -26.53 14.48
CA GLY A 229 -34.68 -27.70 15.27
C GLY A 229 -33.21 -28.01 15.54
N ALA A 230 -32.39 -27.07 16.05
CA ALA A 230 -31.22 -27.40 16.88
C ALA A 230 -30.75 -26.18 17.69
N ALA A 231 -30.37 -26.41 18.94
CA ALA A 231 -29.75 -25.43 19.84
C ALA A 231 -28.53 -24.73 19.20
N PRO A 232 -28.12 -23.53 19.67
CA PRO A 232 -26.91 -22.88 19.17
C PRO A 232 -25.72 -23.84 19.33
N PRO A 233 -24.90 -24.06 18.29
CA PRO A 233 -23.65 -24.79 18.47
C PRO A 233 -22.79 -23.99 19.46
N ALA A 234 -22.19 -24.72 20.41
CA ALA A 234 -21.17 -24.18 21.28
C ALA A 234 -20.07 -23.50 20.44
N GLU A 235 -19.48 -22.44 21.01
CA GLU A 235 -18.34 -21.71 20.46
C GLU A 235 -17.33 -22.67 19.78
N PRO A 236 -16.84 -22.36 18.57
CA PRO A 236 -15.86 -23.22 17.93
C PRO A 236 -14.59 -23.26 18.78
N ALA A 237 -14.37 -24.39 19.42
CA ALA A 237 -13.09 -24.76 19.99
C ALA A 237 -12.01 -24.68 18.89
N PRO A 238 -10.77 -24.30 19.23
CA PRO A 238 -9.68 -24.22 18.27
C PRO A 238 -9.54 -25.56 17.54
N ILE A 239 -9.65 -25.50 16.22
CA ILE A 239 -9.36 -26.62 15.33
C ILE A 239 -7.88 -26.94 15.54
N GLN A 240 -7.60 -28.05 16.21
CA GLN A 240 -6.27 -28.62 16.20
C GLN A 240 -5.97 -29.03 14.76
N PRO A 241 -4.81 -28.67 14.18
CA PRO A 241 -4.44 -29.19 12.87
C PRO A 241 -4.14 -30.68 13.05
N VAL A 242 -5.13 -31.52 12.75
CA VAL A 242 -4.85 -32.92 12.44
C VAL A 242 -4.16 -32.92 11.09
N SER A 243 -2.83 -32.95 11.12
CA SER A 243 -2.02 -33.19 9.93
C SER A 243 -2.21 -34.67 9.54
N ASP A 244 -3.36 -34.94 8.92
CA ASP A 244 -3.68 -36.25 8.37
C ASP A 244 -2.86 -36.40 7.09
N MET A 245 -1.69 -37.06 7.20
CA MET A 245 -0.82 -37.34 6.07
C MET A 245 -1.37 -38.52 5.26
N ARG A 246 -1.42 -38.38 3.93
CA ARG A 246 -1.86 -39.41 2.98
C ARG A 246 -0.73 -39.76 2.01
N ARG A 247 -0.59 -41.06 1.75
CA ARG A 247 0.34 -41.57 0.72
C ARG A 247 -0.34 -41.50 -0.64
N ILE A 248 0.35 -40.91 -1.60
CA ILE A 248 -0.12 -40.80 -2.98
C ILE A 248 0.94 -41.37 -3.93
N LEU A 249 0.50 -42.00 -5.02
CA LEU A 249 1.34 -42.39 -6.14
C LEU A 249 1.29 -41.29 -7.20
N VAL A 250 2.41 -40.69 -7.53
CA VAL A 250 2.49 -39.62 -8.52
C VAL A 250 2.42 -40.21 -9.93
N LEU A 251 1.47 -39.74 -10.75
CA LEU A 251 1.27 -40.24 -12.10
C LEU A 251 2.06 -39.44 -13.15
N GLN A 252 2.40 -38.19 -12.85
CA GLN A 252 3.06 -37.27 -13.78
C GLN A 252 4.15 -36.45 -13.09
N ASP A 253 5.25 -36.22 -13.81
CA ASP A 253 6.33 -35.34 -13.34
C ASP A 253 5.83 -33.89 -13.18
N MET A 254 6.02 -33.32 -12.00
CA MET A 254 5.76 -31.91 -11.74
C MET A 254 7.07 -31.13 -11.87
N SER A 255 7.10 -30.14 -12.78
CA SER A 255 8.28 -29.29 -12.98
C SER A 255 8.49 -28.25 -11.88
N GLU A 256 7.44 -27.97 -11.09
CA GLU A 256 7.45 -26.99 -10.01
C GLU A 256 7.32 -27.69 -8.65
N PRO A 257 8.22 -27.39 -7.69
CA PRO A 257 8.12 -27.95 -6.34
C PRO A 257 6.90 -27.39 -5.61
N ILE A 258 6.18 -28.24 -4.88
CA ILE A 258 5.03 -27.84 -4.07
C ILE A 258 5.53 -27.42 -2.69
N VAL A 259 5.12 -26.24 -2.23
CA VAL A 259 5.47 -25.74 -0.90
C VAL A 259 4.42 -26.23 0.10
N ALA A 260 4.84 -27.04 1.07
CA ALA A 260 4.00 -27.51 2.16
C ALA A 260 3.81 -26.42 3.24
N GLU A 261 2.88 -26.66 4.17
CA GLU A 261 2.54 -25.73 5.26
C GLU A 261 3.72 -25.43 6.20
N ASP A 262 4.67 -26.34 6.30
CA ASP A 262 5.93 -26.17 7.05
C ASP A 262 7.02 -25.41 6.27
N GLY A 263 6.72 -25.00 5.03
CA GLY A 263 7.65 -24.32 4.13
C GLY A 263 8.66 -25.25 3.46
N SER A 264 8.48 -26.58 3.53
CA SER A 264 9.30 -27.53 2.79
C SER A 264 8.87 -27.61 1.32
N GLU A 265 9.85 -27.72 0.43
CA GLU A 265 9.64 -27.88 -1.01
C GLU A 265 9.64 -29.37 -1.36
N ILE A 266 8.51 -29.87 -1.88
CA ILE A 266 8.32 -31.27 -2.28
C ILE A 266 8.39 -31.34 -3.80
N THR A 267 9.40 -32.06 -4.32
CA THR A 267 9.53 -32.37 -5.76
C THR A 267 8.89 -33.71 -6.04
N LEU A 268 7.92 -33.76 -6.95
CA LEU A 268 7.16 -34.97 -7.28
C LEU A 268 7.52 -35.47 -8.68
N ASN A 269 8.11 -36.67 -8.75
CA ASN A 269 8.41 -37.35 -10.00
C ASN A 269 7.43 -38.51 -10.25
N ALA A 270 7.13 -38.76 -11.53
CA ALA A 270 6.21 -39.80 -11.96
C ALA A 270 6.72 -41.18 -11.49
N GLY A 271 5.86 -41.91 -10.78
CA GLY A 271 6.14 -43.22 -10.22
C GLY A 271 6.57 -43.22 -8.74
N ASP A 272 6.78 -42.04 -8.14
CA ASP A 272 7.15 -41.94 -6.72
C ASP A 272 5.93 -42.07 -5.79
N ILE A 273 6.15 -42.67 -4.63
CA ILE A 273 5.16 -42.73 -3.54
C ILE A 273 5.56 -41.71 -2.49
N GLU A 274 4.85 -40.59 -2.46
CA GLU A 274 5.11 -39.48 -1.54
C GLU A 274 4.05 -39.41 -0.45
N ASN A 275 4.44 -38.94 0.74
CA ASN A 275 3.53 -38.77 1.87
C ASN A 275 3.22 -37.29 2.09
N CYS A 276 2.06 -36.86 1.64
CA CYS A 276 1.66 -35.45 1.63
C CYS A 276 0.53 -35.17 2.63
N PRO A 277 0.40 -33.92 3.12
CA PRO A 277 -0.78 -33.50 3.86
C PRO A 277 -2.07 -33.75 3.08
N SER A 278 -3.15 -34.14 3.76
CA SER A 278 -4.46 -34.47 3.16
C SER A 278 -4.95 -33.45 2.13
N ILE A 279 -4.81 -32.15 2.41
CA ILE A 279 -5.21 -31.08 1.49
C ILE A 279 -4.45 -31.15 0.16
N ILE A 280 -3.13 -31.35 0.22
CA ILE A 280 -2.28 -31.43 -0.97
C ILE A 280 -2.56 -32.74 -1.72
N ALA A 281 -2.67 -33.86 -0.99
CA ALA A 281 -3.00 -35.16 -1.55
C ALA A 281 -4.35 -35.16 -2.30
N ASP A 282 -5.40 -34.62 -1.67
CA ASP A 282 -6.74 -34.56 -2.26
C ASP A 282 -6.79 -33.65 -3.48
N THR A 283 -6.01 -32.55 -3.46
CA THR A 283 -5.88 -31.65 -4.61
C THR A 283 -5.18 -32.34 -5.79
N LEU A 284 -4.11 -33.09 -5.54
CA LEU A 284 -3.38 -33.82 -6.59
C LEU A 284 -4.20 -34.98 -7.16
N ILE A 285 -4.99 -35.66 -6.33
CA ILE A 285 -5.93 -36.70 -6.77
C ILE A 285 -7.07 -36.09 -7.60
N ALA A 286 -7.66 -34.98 -7.16
CA ALA A 286 -8.73 -34.30 -7.88
C ALA A 286 -8.25 -33.73 -9.24
N ALA A 287 -6.99 -33.28 -9.31
CA ALA A 287 -6.37 -32.83 -10.55
C ALA A 287 -5.98 -33.99 -11.50
N GLY A 288 -6.09 -35.25 -11.05
CA GLY A 288 -5.68 -36.43 -11.81
C GLY A 288 -4.16 -36.57 -11.96
N LEU A 289 -3.39 -35.88 -11.12
CA LEU A 289 -1.92 -35.89 -11.13
C LEU A 289 -1.33 -36.98 -10.22
N ALA A 290 -2.13 -37.48 -9.28
CA ALA A 290 -1.75 -38.56 -8.38
C ALA A 290 -2.95 -39.48 -8.07
N GLU A 291 -2.67 -40.69 -7.60
CA GLU A 291 -3.68 -41.65 -7.14
C GLU A 291 -3.49 -41.95 -5.64
N ALA A 292 -4.59 -42.21 -4.92
CA ALA A 292 -4.51 -42.64 -3.52
C ALA A 292 -3.81 -44.00 -3.44
N ALA A 293 -2.70 -44.06 -2.71
CA ALA A 293 -1.96 -45.30 -2.49
C ALA A 293 -2.36 -45.89 -1.13
N ASP A 294 -3.46 -46.64 -1.10
CA ASP A 294 -3.90 -47.37 0.10
C ASP A 294 -3.15 -48.72 0.19
N LEU A 295 -2.26 -48.79 1.20
CA LEU A 295 -1.40 -49.91 1.63
C LEU A 295 -0.27 -50.32 0.67
#